data_AF-A0A1C5NI74-F1
#
_entry.id   AF-A0A1C5NI74-F1
#
_cell.length_a   1.000
_cell.length_b   1.000
_cell.length_c   1.000
_cell.angle_alpha   90.00
_cell.angle_beta   90.00
_cell.angle_gamma   90.00
#
_symmetry.space_group_name_H-M   'P 1'
#
loop_
_entity.id
_entity.type
_entity.pdbx_description
1 polymer ?
#
loop_
_entity_poly.entity_id
_entity_poly.type
_entity_poly.pdbx_seq_one_letter_code
_entity_poly.pdbx_strand_id
1 'polypeptide(L)'
;MMSKEYCRYIRTYSELEGLQHAHTLVYCGAAAAQGVVMELRQEQDGRVRRSAVLLQDSFARAMQLLRYLCENSVGLEQWLDVLDDAGQSYELLENAGEAGMVPDFTGKNLEFCAICRF
;
A
#
# COMPACT_ATOMS: atom_id res chain seq x y z
N MET A 1 -2.65 -19.93 16.21
CA MET A 1 -3.07 -19.47 14.87
C MET A 1 -2.89 -17.95 14.88
N MET A 2 -1.84 -17.42 14.24
CA MET A 2 -1.63 -15.96 14.21
C MET A 2 -2.74 -15.33 13.38
N SER A 3 -3.52 -14.45 13.98
CA SER A 3 -4.39 -13.52 13.25
C SER A 3 -3.49 -12.68 12.35
N LYS A 4 -3.57 -12.88 11.04
CA LYS A 4 -2.83 -12.04 10.09
C LYS A 4 -3.57 -10.72 9.96
N GLU A 5 -3.13 -9.72 10.71
CA GLU A 5 -3.66 -8.36 10.60
C GLU A 5 -3.31 -7.80 9.21
N TYR A 6 -4.35 -7.29 8.52
CA TYR A 6 -4.25 -6.79 7.15
C TYR A 6 -5.17 -5.58 6.96
N CYS A 7 -4.73 -4.61 6.18
CA CYS A 7 -5.54 -3.45 5.77
C CYS A 7 -5.29 -3.11 4.31
N ARG A 8 -6.32 -2.54 3.66
CA ARG A 8 -6.26 -2.07 2.28
C ARG A 8 -7.16 -0.87 2.06
N TYR A 9 -6.58 0.16 1.47
CA TYR A 9 -7.27 1.35 0.98
C TYR A 9 -7.12 1.45 -0.53
N ILE A 10 -8.18 1.92 -1.22
CA ILE A 10 -8.21 1.96 -2.68
C ILE A 10 -8.71 3.33 -3.10
N ARG A 11 -8.00 3.95 -4.04
CA ARG A 11 -8.46 5.16 -4.73
C ARG A 11 -8.43 4.92 -6.24
N THR A 12 -9.59 5.06 -6.87
CA THR A 12 -9.74 4.95 -8.32
C THR A 12 -9.88 6.32 -8.94
N TYR A 13 -9.16 6.53 -10.01
CA TYR A 13 -9.14 7.76 -10.78
C TYR A 13 -9.69 7.51 -12.17
N SER A 14 -10.57 8.40 -12.62
CA SER A 14 -11.17 8.34 -13.95
C SER A 14 -10.22 8.86 -15.02
N GLU A 15 -10.50 8.48 -16.26
CA GLU A 15 -9.95 9.14 -17.44
C GLU A 15 -10.43 10.59 -17.47
N LEU A 16 -9.51 11.54 -17.66
CA LEU A 16 -9.78 12.95 -17.86
C LEU A 16 -8.99 13.40 -19.10
N GLU A 17 -9.72 13.70 -20.18
CA GLU A 17 -9.14 14.05 -21.48
C GLU A 17 -8.10 15.19 -21.35
N GLY A 18 -6.89 14.92 -21.82
CA GLY A 18 -5.76 15.87 -21.78
C GLY A 18 -5.13 16.11 -20.40
N LEU A 19 -5.62 15.46 -19.34
CA LEU A 19 -5.15 15.68 -17.97
C LEU A 19 -4.62 14.41 -17.29
N GLN A 20 -5.33 13.29 -17.42
CA GLN A 20 -5.04 12.09 -16.65
C GLN A 20 -5.61 10.83 -17.31
N HIS A 21 -4.84 9.74 -17.32
CA HIS A 21 -5.35 8.42 -17.65
C HIS A 21 -6.00 7.73 -16.46
N ALA A 22 -7.04 6.94 -16.71
CA ALA A 22 -7.69 6.14 -15.68
C ALA A 22 -6.68 5.20 -15.01
N HIS A 23 -6.63 5.23 -13.69
CA HIS A 23 -5.74 4.37 -12.91
C HIS A 23 -6.28 4.14 -11.50
N THR A 24 -5.73 3.14 -10.82
CA THR A 24 -6.09 2.81 -9.44
C THR A 24 -4.83 2.79 -8.58
N LEU A 25 -4.88 3.47 -7.43
CA LEU A 25 -3.90 3.33 -6.37
C LEU A 25 -4.45 2.41 -5.27
N VAL A 26 -3.64 1.44 -4.86
CA VAL A 26 -3.96 0.50 -3.79
C VAL A 26 -2.88 0.59 -2.72
N TYR A 27 -3.28 0.88 -1.49
CA TYR A 27 -2.43 1.03 -0.32
C TYR A 27 -2.68 -0.16 0.60
N CYS A 28 -1.69 -1.03 0.77
CA CYS A 28 -1.79 -2.28 1.54
C CYS A 28 -0.86 -2.26 2.74
N GLY A 29 -1.31 -2.87 3.84
CA GLY A 29 -0.48 -3.11 5.02
C GLY A 29 -0.76 -4.49 5.60
N ALA A 30 0.28 -5.24 5.95
CA ALA A 30 0.13 -6.52 6.64
C ALA A 30 1.17 -6.69 7.75
N ALA A 31 0.74 -7.21 8.89
CA ALA A 31 1.66 -7.55 9.97
C ALA A 31 2.65 -8.65 9.51
N ALA A 32 3.92 -8.45 9.84
CA ALA A 32 5.02 -9.35 9.58
C ALA A 32 5.82 -9.59 10.87
N ALA A 33 6.71 -10.58 10.88
CA ALA A 33 7.47 -10.95 12.08
C ALA A 33 8.34 -9.80 12.63
N GLN A 34 8.77 -8.87 11.78
CA GLN A 34 9.71 -7.79 12.10
C GLN A 34 9.10 -6.39 12.03
N GLY A 35 7.78 -6.28 11.83
CA GLY A 35 7.11 -4.99 11.63
C GLY A 35 5.88 -5.14 10.74
N VAL A 36 5.68 -4.18 9.83
CA VAL A 36 4.55 -4.17 8.90
C VAL A 36 5.05 -4.02 7.48
N VAL A 37 4.66 -4.93 6.59
CA VAL A 37 4.89 -4.74 5.16
C VAL A 37 3.84 -3.77 4.65
N MET A 38 4.29 -2.61 4.16
CA MET A 38 3.46 -1.64 3.45
C MET A 38 3.75 -1.73 1.95
N GLU A 39 2.71 -1.80 1.12
CA GLU A 39 2.82 -1.78 -0.34
C GLU A 39 1.92 -0.66 -0.90
N LEU A 40 2.48 0.17 -1.77
CA LEU A 40 1.71 1.02 -2.67
C LEU A 40 1.78 0.43 -4.08
N ARG A 41 0.62 0.28 -4.71
CA ARG A 41 0.49 -0.22 -6.07
C ARG A 41 -0.30 0.76 -6.93
N GLN A 42 0.17 0.97 -8.15
CA GLN A 42 -0.55 1.67 -9.21
C GLN A 42 -0.90 0.69 -10.32
N GLU A 43 -2.18 0.58 -10.63
CA GLU A 43 -2.71 -0.21 -11.74
C GLU A 43 -3.24 0.74 -12.82
N GLN A 44 -2.71 0.62 -14.03
CA GLN A 44 -3.07 1.48 -15.16
C GLN A 44 -2.89 0.72 -16.47
N ASP A 45 -3.93 0.65 -17.31
CA ASP A 45 -3.89 -0.01 -18.63
C ASP A 45 -3.34 -1.45 -18.60
N GLY A 46 -3.71 -2.22 -17.57
CA GLY A 46 -3.23 -3.58 -17.35
C GLY A 46 -1.76 -3.68 -16.89
N ARG A 47 -1.07 -2.56 -16.71
CA ARG A 47 0.28 -2.48 -16.12
C ARG A 47 0.18 -2.25 -14.63
N VAL A 48 1.09 -2.86 -13.88
CA VAL A 48 1.18 -2.72 -12.43
C VAL A 48 2.57 -2.22 -12.06
N ARG A 49 2.62 -1.03 -11.45
CA ARG A 49 3.81 -0.54 -10.74
C ARG A 49 3.58 -0.73 -9.25
N ARG A 50 4.62 -1.10 -8.51
CA ARG A 50 4.52 -1.31 -7.06
C ARG A 50 5.79 -0.85 -6.37
N SER A 51 5.65 -0.41 -5.13
CA SER A 51 6.75 -0.13 -4.21
C SER A 51 6.34 -0.63 -2.83
N ALA A 52 7.26 -1.27 -2.12
CA ALA A 52 6.98 -1.85 -0.81
C ALA A 52 8.12 -1.61 0.16
N VAL A 53 7.76 -1.46 1.43
CA VAL A 53 8.70 -1.28 2.53
C VAL A 53 8.33 -2.21 3.69
N LEU A 54 9.34 -2.60 4.46
CA LEU A 54 9.15 -3.13 5.80
C LEU A 54 9.23 -1.96 6.79
N LEU A 55 8.09 -1.53 7.32
CA LEU A 55 8.00 -0.50 8.35
C LEU A 55 8.35 -1.11 9.72
N GLN A 56 9.29 -0.51 10.43
CA GLN A 56 9.71 -0.91 11.78
C GLN A 56 8.82 -0.28 12.87
N ASP A 57 7.49 -0.38 12.71
CA ASP A 57 6.50 0.18 13.64
C ASP A 57 5.30 -0.79 13.79
N SER A 58 4.35 -0.40 14.63
CA SER A 58 3.09 -1.08 14.89
C SER A 58 2.14 -1.08 13.69
N PHE A 59 1.29 -2.11 13.62
CA PHE A 59 0.21 -2.19 12.63
C PHE A 59 -0.77 -1.01 12.72
N ALA A 60 -1.05 -0.52 13.93
CA ALA A 60 -1.89 0.66 14.14
C ALA A 60 -1.29 1.92 13.50
N ARG A 61 0.02 2.13 13.62
CA ARG A 61 0.73 3.23 12.98
C ARG A 61 0.72 3.09 11.46
N ALA A 62 1.00 1.90 10.95
CA ALA A 62 0.95 1.62 9.51
C ALA A 62 -0.45 1.92 8.93
N MET A 63 -1.53 1.53 9.60
CA MET A 63 -2.90 1.87 9.17
C MET A 63 -3.14 3.39 9.11
N GLN A 64 -2.65 4.14 10.10
CA GLN A 64 -2.78 5.61 10.10
C GLN A 64 -2.06 6.23 8.90
N LEU A 65 -0.82 5.78 8.62
CA LEU A 65 -0.03 6.25 7.50
C LEU A 65 -0.68 5.89 6.16
N LEU A 66 -1.08 4.64 5.97
CA LEU A 66 -1.76 4.18 4.74
C LEU A 66 -3.07 4.94 4.49
N ARG A 67 -3.84 5.21 5.55
CA ARG A 67 -5.04 6.05 5.45
C ARG A 67 -4.68 7.48 5.03
N TYR A 68 -3.67 8.09 5.65
CA TYR A 68 -3.21 9.43 5.28
C TYR A 68 -2.78 9.50 3.80
N LEU A 69 -1.97 8.54 3.34
CA LEU A 69 -1.54 8.45 1.94
C LEU A 69 -2.74 8.35 0.99
N CYS A 70 -3.72 7.51 1.32
CA CYS A 70 -4.93 7.34 0.52
C CYS A 70 -5.83 8.58 0.53
N GLU A 71 -6.06 9.21 1.68
CA GLU A 71 -6.90 10.41 1.80
C GLU A 71 -6.31 11.59 1.03
N ASN A 72 -4.97 11.72 1.02
CA ASN A 72 -4.25 12.80 0.35
C ASN A 72 -3.77 12.45 -1.06
N SER A 73 -4.21 11.33 -1.64
CA SER A 73 -3.90 10.97 -3.04
C SER A 73 -2.39 10.84 -3.32
N VAL A 74 -1.60 10.42 -2.33
CA VAL A 74 -0.15 10.30 -2.47
C VAL A 74 0.20 9.12 -3.37
N GLY A 75 1.00 9.36 -4.40
CA GLY A 75 1.39 8.38 -5.41
C GLY A 75 2.75 7.71 -5.17
N LEU A 76 3.09 6.76 -6.05
CA LEU A 76 4.34 5.98 -5.99
C LEU A 76 5.61 6.83 -5.96
N GLU A 77 5.59 8.01 -6.56
CA GLU A 77 6.76 8.89 -6.64
C GLU A 77 7.02 9.67 -5.34
N GLN A 78 6.04 9.75 -4.43
CA GLN A 78 6.09 10.65 -3.26
C GLN A 78 5.91 9.93 -1.91
N TRP A 79 5.37 8.71 -1.91
CA TRP A 79 4.97 8.07 -0.66
C TRP A 79 6.14 7.79 0.30
N LEU A 80 7.35 7.57 -0.20
CA LEU A 80 8.55 7.38 0.63
C LEU A 80 8.96 8.69 1.32
N ASP A 81 8.89 9.82 0.63
CA ASP A 81 9.16 11.14 1.21
C ASP A 81 8.21 11.42 2.39
N VAL A 82 6.94 11.00 2.28
CA VAL A 82 5.98 11.11 3.38
C VAL A 82 6.37 10.26 4.60
N LEU A 83 6.98 9.08 4.38
CA LEU A 83 7.49 8.24 5.48
C LEU A 83 8.71 8.89 6.13
N ASP A 84 9.61 9.46 5.32
CA ASP A 84 10.80 10.17 5.79
C ASP A 84 10.41 11.41 6.61
N ASP A 85 9.47 12.22 6.11
CA ASP A 85 8.93 13.40 6.80
C ASP A 85 8.19 13.02 8.10
N ALA A 86 7.54 11.86 8.11
CA ALA A 86 6.91 11.30 9.30
C ALA A 86 7.91 10.65 10.27
N GLY A 87 9.21 10.70 9.99
CA GLY A 87 10.30 10.17 10.82
C GLY A 87 10.24 8.65 10.97
N GLN A 88 9.72 7.94 9.98
CA GLN A 88 9.54 6.50 10.04
C GLN A 88 10.83 5.76 9.64
N SER A 89 11.16 4.70 10.38
CA SER A 89 12.24 3.78 10.01
C SER A 89 11.66 2.65 9.18
N TYR A 90 12.21 2.44 7.99
CA TYR A 90 11.78 1.38 7.09
C TYR A 90 12.93 0.83 6.25
N GLU A 91 12.75 -0.39 5.74
CA GLU A 91 13.63 -1.02 4.77
C GLU A 91 12.91 -1.17 3.44
N LEU A 92 13.56 -0.76 2.34
CA LEU A 92 13.00 -0.92 1.01
C LEU A 92 13.03 -2.41 0.60
N LEU A 93 11.89 -2.92 0.14
CA LEU A 93 11.77 -4.29 -0.35
C LEU A 93 11.99 -4.30 -1.87
N GLU A 94 13.26 -4.28 -2.27
CA GLU A 94 13.66 -4.53 -3.65
C GLU A 94 13.18 -5.95 -4.02
N ASN A 95 12.34 -6.09 -5.04
CA ASN A 95 11.68 -7.33 -5.49
C ASN A 95 10.35 -7.72 -4.81
N ALA A 96 9.48 -6.75 -4.51
CA ALA A 96 8.07 -6.99 -4.16
C ALA A 96 7.24 -7.81 -5.19
N GLY A 97 7.86 -8.29 -6.28
CA GLY A 97 7.30 -9.20 -7.29
C GLY A 97 7.73 -10.67 -7.16
N GLU A 98 8.73 -11.01 -6.35
CA GLU A 98 9.15 -12.40 -6.15
C GLU A 98 8.29 -13.08 -5.06
N ALA A 99 7.76 -14.26 -5.40
CA ALA A 99 6.89 -15.03 -4.53
C ALA A 99 7.62 -15.41 -3.24
N GLY A 100 7.22 -14.82 -2.12
CA GLY A 100 7.65 -15.22 -0.77
C GLY A 100 8.00 -14.08 0.19
N MET A 101 8.34 -12.88 -0.29
CA MET A 101 8.77 -11.77 0.57
C MET A 101 7.65 -10.78 0.93
N VAL A 102 6.69 -10.61 0.02
CA VAL A 102 5.52 -9.72 0.20
C VAL A 102 4.27 -10.58 0.34
N PRO A 103 3.38 -10.30 1.32
CA PRO A 103 2.10 -10.98 1.43
C PRO A 103 1.34 -10.90 0.10
N ASP A 104 0.71 -12.00 -0.30
CA ASP A 104 -0.11 -12.00 -1.51
C ASP A 104 -1.35 -11.11 -1.32
N PHE A 105 -1.24 -9.85 -1.75
CA PHE A 105 -2.31 -8.87 -1.74
C PHE A 105 -3.31 -9.06 -2.89
N THR A 106 -3.11 -10.06 -3.78
CA THR A 106 -3.98 -10.33 -4.94
C THR A 106 -5.16 -11.26 -4.61
N GLY A 107 -5.16 -11.90 -3.44
CA GLY A 107 -6.10 -12.95 -3.07
C GLY A 107 -7.55 -12.51 -2.81
N LYS A 108 -8.50 -13.31 -3.33
CA LYS A 108 -9.95 -13.27 -3.03
C LYS A 108 -10.32 -13.58 -1.56
N ASN A 109 -9.35 -13.93 -0.71
CA ASN A 109 -9.52 -14.31 0.70
C ASN A 109 -8.99 -13.22 1.66
N LEU A 110 -9.40 -11.98 1.46
CA LEU A 110 -9.16 -10.89 2.41
C LEU A 110 -10.46 -10.68 3.21
N GLU A 111 -10.82 -11.65 4.05
CA GLU A 111 -12.10 -11.70 4.78
C GLU A 111 -12.29 -10.58 5.81
N PHE A 112 -11.27 -9.75 6.06
CA PHE A 112 -11.40 -8.50 6.79
C PHE A 112 -10.72 -7.38 6.02
N CYS A 113 -11.44 -6.84 5.04
CA CYS A 113 -11.06 -5.62 4.36
C CYS A 113 -12.05 -4.53 4.82
N ALA A 114 -11.61 -3.62 5.70
CA ALA A 114 -12.29 -2.34 5.85
C ALA A 114 -12.07 -1.56 4.53
N ILE A 115 -12.87 -1.86 3.51
CA ILE A 115 -12.89 -1.11 2.26
C ILE A 115 -13.51 0.25 2.59
N CYS A 116 -12.69 1.23 2.96
CA CYS A 116 -13.12 2.63 2.97
C CYS A 116 -13.12 3.11 1.52
N ARG A 117 -14.27 2.99 0.84
CA ARG A 117 -14.56 3.78 -0.36
C ARG A 117 -15.06 5.14 0.11
N PHE A 118 -14.37 6.20 -0.26
CA PHE A 118 -14.90 7.57 -0.18
C PHE A 118 -15.55 7.93 -1.51
#